data_AF-A0A0J6HM65-F1
#
_entry.id   AF-A0A0J6HM65-F1
#
_cell.length_a   1.000
_cell.length_b   1.000
_cell.length_c   1.000
_cell.angle_alpha   90.00
_cell.angle_beta   90.00
_cell.angle_gamma   90.00
#
_symmetry.space_group_name_H-M   'P 1'
#
loop_
_entity.id
_entity.type
_entity.pdbx_description
1 polymer ?
#
loop_
_entity_poly.entity_id
_entity_poly.type
_entity_poly.pdbx_seq_one_letter_code
_entity_poly.pdbx_strand_id
1 'polypeptide(L)' 'MVHPKLVPAVLASLQLNQMMIGEAFEEIAVWLEKEGATETAQKLRVRVGDLRFNAETMDRAIIELLKTDESVH' A
#
# COMPACT_ATOMS: atom_id res chain seq x y z
N MET A 1 11.44 25.85 -2.69
CA MET A 1 10.22 25.60 -1.92
C MET A 1 9.58 24.33 -2.45
N VAL A 2 9.28 23.37 -1.59
CA VAL A 2 8.56 22.15 -1.98
C VAL A 2 7.11 22.55 -2.27
N HIS A 3 6.57 22.17 -3.42
CA HIS A 3 5.16 22.44 -3.75
C HIS A 3 4.28 21.73 -2.70
N PRO A 4 3.31 22.41 -2.05
CA PRO A 4 2.55 21.85 -0.92
C PRO A 4 1.90 20.50 -1.21
N LYS A 5 1.43 20.33 -2.45
CA LYS A 5 0.82 19.08 -2.94
C LYS A 5 1.80 17.96 -3.32
N LEU A 6 3.11 18.22 -3.30
CA LEU A 6 4.12 17.23 -3.71
C LEU A 6 4.15 16.05 -2.74
N VAL A 7 4.12 16.31 -1.43
CA VAL A 7 4.20 15.24 -0.42
C VAL A 7 2.97 14.31 -0.48
N PRO A 8 1.71 14.82 -0.48
CA PRO A 8 0.53 13.98 -0.68
C PRO A 8 0.57 13.19 -2.00
N ALA A 9 1.01 13.81 -3.10
CA ALA A 9 1.06 13.15 -4.41
C ALA A 9 2.08 12.00 -4.46
N VAL A 10 3.24 12.18 -3.82
CA VAL A 10 4.26 11.12 -3.71
C VAL A 10 3.75 9.98 -2.83
N LEU A 11 3.10 10.29 -1.71
CA LEU A 11 2.50 9.27 -0.84
C LEU A 11 1.40 8.48 -1.57
N ALA A 12 0.53 9.14 -2.33
CA ALA A 12 -0.49 8.47 -3.13
C ALA A 12 0.13 7.52 -4.17
N SER A 13 1.22 7.94 -4.80
CA SER A 13 1.94 7.11 -5.77
C SER A 13 2.58 5.89 -5.10
N LEU A 14 3.18 6.06 -3.92
CA LEU A 14 3.76 4.96 -3.15
C LEU A 14 2.68 3.98 -2.67
N GLN A 15 1.52 4.48 -2.23
CA GLN A 15 0.37 3.66 -1.84
C GLN A 15 -0.11 2.79 -3.01
N LEU A 16 -0.28 3.38 -4.20
CA LEU A 16 -0.67 2.66 -5.41
C LEU A 16 0.33 1.58 -5.79
N ASN A 17 1.63 1.90 -5.78
CA ASN A 17 2.68 0.93 -6.07
C ASN A 17 2.66 -0.24 -5.08
N GLN A 18 2.43 0.05 -3.81
CA GLN A 18 2.34 -0.98 -2.78
C GLN A 18 1.14 -1.90 -2.97
N MET A 19 -0.01 -1.35 -3.36
CA MET A 19 -1.20 -2.15 -3.67
C MET A 19 -0.95 -3.09 -4.85
N MET A 20 -0.31 -2.61 -5.92
CA MET A 20 0.06 -3.45 -7.07
C MET A 20 1.05 -4.57 -6.68
N ILE A 21 2.02 -4.28 -5.81
CA ILE A 21 2.93 -5.32 -5.27
C ILE A 21 2.15 -6.35 -4.45
N GLY A 22 1.18 -5.90 -3.63
CA GLY A 22 0.30 -6.78 -2.87
C GLY A 22 -0.53 -7.71 -3.75
N GLU A 23 -1.04 -7.22 -4.87
CA GLU A 23 -1.75 -8.03 -5.86
C GLU A 23 -0.85 -9.09 -6.50
N ALA A 24 0.36 -8.71 -6.92
CA ALA A 24 1.35 -9.66 -7.45
C ALA A 24 1.72 -10.73 -6.43
N PHE A 25 1.82 -10.38 -5.14
CA PHE A 25 2.08 -11.33 -4.06
C PHE A 25 0.91 -12.29 -3.84
N GLU A 26 -0.34 -11.84 -3.98
CA GLU A 26 -1.50 -12.73 -3.92
C GLU A 26 -1.50 -13.72 -5.09
N GLU A 27 -1.17 -13.29 -6.31
CA GLU A 27 -1.05 -14.18 -7.46
C GLU A 27 0.03 -15.27 -7.24
N ILE A 28 1.18 -14.88 -6.68
CA ILE A 28 2.24 -15.83 -6.31
C ILE A 28 1.76 -16.78 -5.21
N ALA A 29 1.02 -16.29 -4.20
CA ALA A 29 0.49 -17.13 -3.14
C ALA A 29 -0.50 -18.18 -3.69
N VAL A 30 -1.39 -17.77 -4.61
CA VAL A 30 -2.30 -18.68 -5.32
C VAL A 30 -1.52 -19.73 -6.12
N TRP A 31 -0.45 -19.34 -6.81
CA TRP A 31 0.42 -20.28 -7.52
C TRP A 31 1.09 -21.27 -6.55
N LEU A 32 1.70 -20.79 -5.47
CA LEU A 32 2.34 -21.63 -4.46
C LEU A 32 1.38 -22.64 -3.83
N GLU A 33 0.13 -22.23 -3.58
CA GLU A 33 -0.91 -23.11 -3.05
C GLU A 33 -1.25 -24.24 -4.02
N LYS A 34 -1.31 -23.96 -5.33
CA LYS A 34 -1.52 -24.97 -6.38
C LYS A 34 -0.36 -25.97 -6.47
N GLU A 35 0.86 -25.53 -6.24
CA GLU A 35 2.07 -26.38 -6.18
C GLU A 35 2.19 -27.14 -4.84
N GLY A 36 1.24 -26.98 -3.91
CA GLY A 36 1.25 -27.64 -2.61
C GLY A 36 2.14 -26.97 -1.55
N ALA A 37 2.74 -25.82 -1.86
CA ALA A 37 3.54 -25.01 -0.93
C ALA A 37 2.66 -24.12 -0.03
N THR A 38 1.68 -24.73 0.64
CA THR A 38 0.61 -24.04 1.39
C THR A 38 1.12 -23.17 2.54
N GLU A 39 2.14 -23.63 3.29
CA GLU A 39 2.73 -22.84 4.37
C GLU A 39 3.40 -21.56 3.85
N THR A 40 4.12 -21.65 2.74
CA THR A 40 4.77 -20.50 2.10
C THR A 40 3.73 -19.54 1.51
N ALA A 41 2.67 -20.06 0.88
CA ALA A 41 1.53 -19.26 0.41
C ALA A 41 0.89 -18.48 1.57
N GLN A 42 0.66 -19.13 2.71
CA GLN A 42 0.09 -18.48 3.88
C GLN A 42 1.00 -17.38 4.44
N LYS A 43 2.32 -17.63 4.54
CA LYS A 43 3.28 -16.60 4.96
C LYS A 43 3.28 -15.41 4.01
N LEU A 44 3.14 -15.64 2.71
CA LEU A 44 3.06 -14.58 1.72
C LEU A 44 1.77 -13.75 1.88
N ARG A 45 0.62 -14.40 2.12
CA ARG A 45 -0.66 -13.70 2.39
C ARG A 45 -0.63 -12.84 3.66
N VAL A 46 0.11 -13.25 4.69
CA VAL A 46 0.35 -12.38 5.85
C VAL A 46 1.05 -11.08 5.41
N ARG A 47 2.05 -11.17 4.52
CA ARG A 47 2.73 -9.97 3.98
C ARG A 47 1.81 -9.13 3.11
N VAL A 48 0.93 -9.73 2.31
CA VAL A 48 -0.12 -9.00 1.60
C VAL A 48 -1.00 -8.21 2.58
N GLY A 49 -1.34 -8.81 3.73
CA GLY A 49 -2.03 -8.13 4.83
C GLY A 49 -1.26 -6.93 5.36
N ASP A 50 0.04 -7.08 5.63
CA ASP A 50 0.92 -5.98 6.08
C ASP A 50 0.91 -4.81 5.06
N LEU A 51 0.99 -5.12 3.76
CA LEU A 51 0.94 -4.12 2.68
C LEU A 51 -0.42 -3.41 2.61
N ARG A 52 -1.53 -4.12 2.81
CA ARG A 52 -2.87 -3.50 2.83
C ARG A 52 -3.03 -2.56 4.03
N PHE A 53 -2.62 -3.01 5.22
CA PHE A 53 -2.66 -2.18 6.42
C PHE A 53 -1.81 -0.90 6.27
N ASN A 54 -0.63 -1.02 5.66
CA ASN A 54 0.20 0.14 5.41
C ASN A 54 -0.44 1.08 4.36
N ALA A 55 -1.10 0.56 3.33
CA ALA A 55 -1.81 1.38 2.34
C ALA A 55 -2.95 2.20 2.97
N GLU A 56 -3.72 1.62 3.89
CA GLU A 56 -4.75 2.35 4.66
C GLU A 56 -4.15 3.45 5.54
N THR A 57 -2.97 3.20 6.12
CA THR A 57 -2.27 4.19 6.95
C THR A 57 -1.79 5.36 6.11
N MET A 58 -1.28 5.08 4.90
CA MET A 58 -0.90 6.10 3.94
C MET A 58 -2.11 6.91 3.46
N ASP A 59 -3.24 6.27 3.20
CA ASP A 59 -4.49 6.94 2.82
C ASP A 59 -4.93 7.97 3.86
N ARG A 60 -4.93 7.58 5.15
CA ARG A 60 -5.20 8.49 6.28
C ARG A 60 -4.23 9.67 6.32
N ALA A 61 -2.92 9.41 6.17
CA ALA A 61 -1.91 10.46 6.16
C ALA A 61 -2.07 11.44 4.99
N ILE A 62 -2.43 10.95 3.79
CA ILE A 62 -2.73 11.79 2.63
C ILE A 62 -3.90 12.72 2.92
N ILE A 63 -4.99 12.19 3.49
CA ILE A 63 -6.18 12.98 3.85
C ILE A 63 -5.82 14.08 4.87
N GLU A 64 -5.02 13.75 5.89
CA GLU A 64 -4.59 14.73 6.89
C GLU A 64 -3.70 15.83 6.31
N LEU A 65 -2.77 15.48 5.43
CA LEU A 65 -1.91 16.45 4.76
C LEU A 65 -2.69 17.38 3.84
N LEU A 66 -3.68 16.86 3.10
CA LEU A 66 -4.54 17.68 2.24
C LEU A 66 -5.41 18.66 3.05
N LYS A 67 -5.96 18.22 4.20
CA LYS A 67 -6.70 19.10 5.12
C LYS A 67 -5.83 20.19 5.72
N THR A 68 -4.56 19.88 6.00
CA THR A 68 -3.60 20.86 6.54
C THR A 68 -3.20 21.89 5.49
N ASP A 69 -3.16 21.50 4.20
CA ASP A 69 -2.94 22.45 3.09
C ASP A 69 -4.12 23.41 2.91
N GLU A 70 -5.36 22.90 3.03
CA GLU A 70 -6.58 23.72 2.93
C GLU A 70 -6.77 24.70 4.10
N SER A 71 -6.23 24.41 5.28
CA SER A 71 -6.35 25.29 6.47
C SER A 71 -5.30 26.40 6.55
N VAL A 72 -4.29 26.37 5.68
CA VAL A 72 -3.19 27.35 5.62
C VAL A 72 -3.42 28.41 4.52
N HIS A 73 -4.50 28.27 3.75
CA HIS A 73 -4.98 29.22 2.74
C HIS A 73 -6.29 29.89 3.15
#